data_AF-A8G7K3-F1
#
_entry.id   AF-A8G7K3-F1
#
_cell.length_a   1.000
_cell.length_b   1.000
_cell.length_c   1.000
_cell.angle_alpha   90.00
_cell.angle_beta   90.00
_cell.angle_gamma   90.00
#
_symmetry.space_group_name_H-M   'P 1'
#
loop_
_entity.id
_entity.type
_entity.pdbx_description
1 polymer ?
#
loop_
_entity_poly.entity_id
_entity_poly.type
_entity_poly.pdbx_seq_one_letter_code
_entity_poly.pdbx_strand_id
1 'polypeptide(L)'
;MVLINYTYKLFPTIEDVERKSYGTIFYCLSLFILIWLFWDKDPYALIAGFFIMTFGDGLAGLIGKSFNSKNWIILKQKKSLFGTMTMFLTSLIVVCSIGYSQQKNINLNYFAIAFLATILEQFSVLGIDNFIVPISSALCFNFFISN
;
A
#
# COMPACT_ATOMS: atom_id res chain seq x y z
N MET A 1 -15.83 -8.40 -14.02
CA MET A 1 -15.26 -9.58 -13.33
C MET A 1 -15.57 -9.57 -11.84
N VAL A 2 -15.10 -8.59 -11.05
CA VAL A 2 -15.35 -8.53 -9.58
C VAL A 2 -16.84 -8.39 -9.22
N LEU A 3 -17.56 -7.45 -9.85
CA LEU A 3 -18.99 -7.23 -9.56
C LEU A 3 -19.89 -8.45 -9.89
N ILE A 4 -19.49 -9.23 -10.90
CA ILE A 4 -20.21 -10.43 -11.34
C ILE A 4 -19.93 -11.58 -10.35
N ASN A 5 -18.71 -11.70 -9.83
CA ASN A 5 -18.41 -12.71 -8.82
C ASN A 5 -19.16 -12.45 -7.50
N TYR A 6 -19.35 -11.18 -7.14
CA TYR A 6 -20.09 -10.79 -5.93
C TYR A 6 -21.57 -11.21 -5.96
N THR A 7 -22.18 -11.24 -7.15
CA THR A 7 -23.60 -11.58 -7.32
C THR A 7 -23.82 -13.07 -7.53
N TYR A 8 -22.92 -13.76 -8.24
CA TYR A 8 -23.14 -15.14 -8.67
C TYR A 8 -22.30 -16.20 -7.93
N LYS A 9 -21.39 -15.82 -7.02
CA LYS A 9 -20.55 -16.76 -6.24
C LYS A 9 -19.93 -17.89 -7.09
N LEU A 10 -19.49 -17.57 -8.30
CA LEU A 10 -18.97 -18.57 -9.25
C LEU A 10 -17.59 -19.10 -8.83
N PHE A 11 -16.84 -18.33 -8.03
CA PHE A 11 -15.56 -18.74 -7.45
C PHE A 11 -15.54 -18.51 -5.93
N PRO A 12 -16.11 -19.44 -5.14
CA PRO A 12 -16.09 -19.37 -3.67
C PRO A 12 -14.67 -19.45 -3.07
N THR A 13 -13.66 -19.75 -3.88
CA THR A 13 -12.24 -19.80 -3.49
C THR A 13 -11.54 -18.43 -3.49
N ILE A 14 -12.14 -17.39 -4.09
CA ILE A 14 -11.52 -16.05 -4.18
C ILE A 14 -11.99 -15.12 -3.04
N GLU A 15 -13.16 -15.39 -2.48
CA GLU A 15 -13.68 -14.67 -1.31
C GLU A 15 -13.98 -15.70 -0.23
N ASP A 16 -13.08 -15.83 0.73
CA ASP A 16 -13.38 -16.52 1.99
C ASP A 16 -14.44 -15.65 2.72
N VAL A 17 -15.71 -16.05 2.59
CA VAL A 17 -16.94 -15.26 2.81
C VAL A 17 -17.19 -14.87 4.29
N GLU A 18 -16.22 -15.05 5.19
CA GLU A 18 -16.42 -14.81 6.62
C GLU A 18 -15.81 -13.50 7.16
N ARG A 19 -15.04 -12.76 6.35
CA ARG A 19 -14.52 -11.44 6.75
C ARG A 19 -14.95 -10.33 5.79
N LYS A 20 -15.87 -9.48 6.24
CA LYS A 20 -16.22 -8.20 5.59
C LYS A 20 -15.00 -7.27 5.56
N SER A 21 -14.12 -7.41 4.56
CA SER A 21 -13.07 -6.44 4.25
C SER A 21 -13.37 -5.85 2.88
N TYR A 22 -13.50 -4.52 2.81
CA TYR A 22 -13.71 -3.81 1.55
C TYR A 22 -12.39 -3.49 0.84
N GLY A 23 -11.28 -4.08 1.28
CA GLY A 23 -9.93 -3.79 0.81
C GLY A 23 -9.76 -3.89 -0.71
N THR A 24 -10.33 -4.93 -1.36
CA THR A 24 -10.25 -5.07 -2.83
C THR A 24 -10.98 -3.94 -3.57
N ILE A 25 -12.09 -3.45 -3.02
CA ILE A 25 -12.81 -2.30 -3.61
C ILE A 25 -11.98 -1.04 -3.43
N PHE A 26 -11.44 -0.81 -2.24
CA PHE A 26 -10.57 0.31 -1.93
C PHE A 26 -9.30 0.34 -2.77
N TYR A 27 -8.70 -0.83 -3.02
CA TYR A 27 -7.58 -1.03 -3.93
C TYR A 27 -7.90 -0.60 -5.36
N CYS A 28 -9.01 -1.09 -5.92
CA CYS A 28 -9.41 -0.73 -7.28
C CYS A 28 -9.72 0.76 -7.38
N LEU A 29 -10.37 1.32 -6.37
CA LEU A 29 -10.69 2.73 -6.31
C LEU A 29 -9.43 3.60 -6.21
N SER A 30 -8.46 3.22 -5.38
CA SER A 30 -7.22 3.97 -5.23
C SER A 30 -6.39 3.96 -6.51
N LEU A 31 -6.28 2.81 -7.19
CA LEU A 31 -5.63 2.73 -8.50
C LEU A 31 -6.32 3.62 -9.54
N PHE A 32 -7.66 3.61 -9.60
CA PHE A 32 -8.40 4.47 -10.53
C PHE A 32 -8.12 5.95 -10.28
N ILE A 33 -8.13 6.38 -9.02
CA ILE A 33 -7.80 7.76 -8.62
C ILE A 33 -6.36 8.10 -8.98
N LEU A 34 -5.40 7.21 -8.70
CA LEU A 34 -3.99 7.42 -9.03
C LEU A 34 -3.78 7.60 -10.53
N ILE A 35 -4.40 6.74 -11.35
CA ILE A 35 -4.38 6.87 -12.82
C ILE A 35 -4.97 8.23 -13.22
N TRP A 36 -6.17 8.56 -12.73
CA TRP A 36 -6.82 9.81 -13.08
C TRP A 36 -6.01 11.06 -12.72
N LEU A 37 -5.30 11.04 -11.59
CA LEU A 37 -4.49 12.18 -11.13
C LEU A 37 -3.14 12.31 -11.84
N PHE A 38 -2.45 11.19 -12.05
CA PHE A 38 -1.02 11.18 -12.33
C PHE A 38 -0.62 10.58 -13.68
N TRP A 39 -1.53 9.93 -14.40
CA TRP A 39 -1.23 9.23 -15.66
C TRP A 39 -0.44 10.09 -16.66
N ASP A 40 -0.90 11.32 -16.93
CA ASP A 40 -0.22 12.23 -17.86
C ASP A 40 0.78 13.19 -17.18
N LYS A 41 0.63 13.41 -15.87
CA LYS A 41 1.37 14.46 -15.14
C LYS A 41 2.66 13.95 -14.50
N ASP A 42 2.58 12.82 -13.79
CA ASP A 42 3.71 12.24 -13.07
C ASP A 42 3.52 10.72 -12.92
N PRO A 43 3.84 9.94 -13.96
CA PRO A 43 3.74 8.48 -13.93
C PRO A 43 4.56 7.85 -12.80
N TYR A 44 5.65 8.48 -12.37
CA TYR A 44 6.51 7.95 -11.30
C TYR A 44 5.84 8.03 -9.94
N ALA A 45 5.11 9.12 -9.64
CA ALA A 45 4.30 9.21 -8.43
C ALA A 45 3.19 8.14 -8.38
N LEU A 46 2.52 7.92 -9.52
CA LEU A 46 1.53 6.85 -9.67
C LEU A 46 2.15 5.49 -9.33
N ILE A 47 3.25 5.14 -10.00
CA ILE A 47 3.93 3.86 -9.82
C ILE A 47 4.43 3.73 -8.38
N ALA A 48 4.97 4.80 -7.79
CA ALA A 48 5.46 4.79 -6.41
C ALA A 48 4.36 4.48 -5.41
N GLY A 49 3.26 5.24 -5.44
CA GLY A 49 2.14 5.00 -4.51
C GLY A 49 1.57 3.61 -4.67
N PHE A 50 1.34 3.17 -5.91
CA PHE A 50 0.79 1.84 -6.18
C PHE A 50 1.74 0.72 -5.72
N PHE A 51 3.02 0.80 -6.04
CA PHE A 51 4.00 -0.25 -5.68
C PHE A 51 4.30 -0.32 -4.19
N ILE A 52 4.35 0.83 -3.50
CA ILE A 52 4.47 0.88 -2.04
C ILE A 52 3.36 0.05 -1.40
N MET A 53 2.14 0.23 -1.89
CA MET A 53 1.01 -0.51 -1.37
C MET A 53 1.06 -2.00 -1.77
N THR A 54 1.22 -2.32 -3.06
CA THR A 54 1.15 -3.72 -3.53
C THR A 54 2.26 -4.59 -2.97
N PHE A 55 3.50 -4.09 -2.96
CA PHE A 55 4.62 -4.84 -2.43
C PHE A 55 4.72 -4.71 -0.92
N GLY A 56 4.44 -3.53 -0.38
CA GLY A 56 4.53 -3.30 1.05
C GLY A 56 3.54 -4.12 1.84
N ASP A 57 2.24 -3.99 1.56
CA ASP A 57 1.20 -4.73 2.28
C ASP A 57 1.29 -6.23 1.98
N GLY A 58 1.50 -6.61 0.71
CA GLY A 58 1.66 -8.00 0.29
C GLY A 58 2.79 -8.72 1.03
N LEU A 59 3.99 -8.13 1.07
CA LEU A 59 5.15 -8.71 1.76
C LEU A 59 5.03 -8.61 3.28
N ALA A 60 4.48 -7.51 3.81
CA ALA A 60 4.25 -7.35 5.25
C ALA A 60 3.28 -8.41 5.79
N GLY A 61 2.21 -8.71 5.04
CA GLY A 61 1.25 -9.76 5.37
C GLY A 61 1.86 -11.17 5.31
N LEU A 62 2.75 -11.43 4.35
CA LEU A 62 3.47 -12.70 4.23
C LEU A 62 4.47 -12.88 5.39
N ILE A 63 5.45 -11.98 5.50
CA ILE A 63 6.53 -12.07 6.50
C ILE A 63 5.96 -11.94 7.92
N GLY A 64 5.00 -11.04 8.11
CA GLY A 64 4.36 -10.82 9.40
C GLY A 64 3.58 -12.01 9.95
N LYS A 65 3.13 -12.93 9.08
CA LYS A 65 2.50 -14.21 9.47
C LYS A 65 3.50 -15.36 9.57
N SER A 66 4.54 -15.36 8.73
CA SER A 66 5.56 -16.42 8.71
C SER A 66 6.46 -16.44 9.95
N PHE A 67 6.76 -15.28 10.54
CA PHE A 67 7.66 -15.18 11.68
C PHE A 67 6.93 -14.74 12.95
N ASN A 68 7.17 -15.47 14.05
CA ASN A 68 6.63 -15.10 15.35
C ASN A 68 7.43 -13.91 15.91
N SER A 69 6.77 -12.79 16.17
CA SER A 69 7.40 -11.56 16.65
C SER A 69 6.54 -10.86 17.70
N LYS A 70 6.97 -9.68 18.15
CA LYS A 70 6.13 -8.85 19.01
C LYS A 70 4.91 -8.40 18.20
N ASN A 71 3.72 -8.70 18.72
CA ASN A 71 2.45 -8.42 18.08
C ASN A 71 1.66 -7.43 18.93
N TRP A 72 0.84 -6.62 18.29
CA TRP A 72 -0.11 -5.74 18.97
C TRP A 72 -1.41 -5.68 18.19
N ILE A 73 -2.45 -5.13 18.82
CA ILE A 73 -3.76 -4.99 18.21
C ILE A 73 -4.06 -3.51 18.06
N ILE A 74 -4.26 -3.06 16.82
CA ILE A 74 -4.75 -1.72 16.49
C ILE A 74 -6.10 -1.89 15.81
N LEU A 75 -7.12 -1.23 16.35
CA LEU A 75 -8.47 -1.18 15.76
C LEU A 75 -9.01 -2.58 15.38
N LYS A 76 -8.85 -3.55 16.30
CA LYS A 76 -9.23 -4.97 16.15
C LYS A 76 -8.44 -5.76 15.09
N GLN A 77 -7.37 -5.18 14.52
CA GLN A 77 -6.45 -5.87 13.61
C GLN A 77 -5.15 -6.22 14.33
N LYS A 78 -4.67 -7.45 14.15
CA LYS A 78 -3.37 -7.90 14.67
C LYS A 78 -2.27 -7.43 13.73
N LYS A 79 -1.33 -6.63 14.23
CA LYS A 79 -0.11 -6.21 13.53
C LYS A 79 1.10 -6.84 14.22
N SER A 80 2.20 -6.99 13.48
CA SER A 80 3.43 -7.63 13.95
C SER A 80 4.65 -6.78 13.63
N LEU A 81 5.67 -6.85 14.50
CA LEU A 81 6.89 -6.06 14.34
C LEU A 81 7.59 -6.33 13.01
N PHE A 82 7.70 -7.61 12.63
CA PHE A 82 8.30 -7.95 11.35
C PHE A 82 7.45 -7.49 10.16
N GLY A 83 6.12 -7.60 10.23
CA GLY A 83 5.25 -7.06 9.18
C GLY A 83 5.45 -5.54 9.01
N THR A 84 5.51 -4.79 10.12
CA THR A 84 5.74 -3.34 10.05
C THR A 84 7.13 -2.96 9.54
N MET A 85 8.16 -3.71 9.92
CA MET A 85 9.51 -3.49 9.43
C MET A 85 9.61 -3.81 7.94
N THR A 86 8.95 -4.88 7.50
CA THR A 86 8.83 -5.22 6.08
C THR A 86 8.14 -4.11 5.31
N MET A 87 7.01 -3.59 5.78
CA MET A 87 6.32 -2.46 5.14
C MET A 87 7.25 -1.27 4.98
N PHE A 88 7.98 -0.89 6.03
CA PHE A 88 8.92 0.23 5.97
C PHE A 88 10.04 0.01 4.96
N LEU A 89 10.72 -1.15 5.03
CA LEU A 89 11.85 -1.47 4.16
C LEU A 89 11.45 -1.57 2.69
N THR A 90 10.34 -2.25 2.41
CA THR A 90 9.81 -2.41 1.05
C THR A 90 9.36 -1.06 0.48
N SER A 91 8.66 -0.24 1.27
CA SER A 91 8.30 1.12 0.87
C SER A 91 9.53 1.96 0.55
N LEU A 92 10.55 1.90 1.39
CA LEU A 92 11.80 2.63 1.19
C LEU A 92 12.53 2.18 -0.08
N ILE A 93 12.60 0.86 -0.33
CA ILE A 93 13.19 0.32 -1.56
C ILE A 93 12.44 0.84 -2.77
N VAL A 94 11.10 0.78 -2.77
CA VAL A 94 10.27 1.25 -3.89
C VAL A 94 10.51 2.74 -4.16
N VAL A 95 10.42 3.60 -3.14
CA VAL A 95 10.62 5.05 -3.29
C VAL A 95 12.03 5.36 -3.79
N CYS A 96 13.06 4.70 -3.25
CA CYS A 96 14.45 4.86 -3.69
C CYS A 96 14.66 4.42 -5.14
N SER A 97 14.14 3.25 -5.53
CA SER A 97 14.26 2.73 -6.89
C SER A 97 13.60 3.65 -7.91
N ILE A 98 12.41 4.16 -7.61
CA ILE A 98 11.67 5.04 -8.51
C ILE A 98 12.28 6.43 -8.56
N GLY A 99 12.69 7.00 -7.42
CA GLY A 99 13.38 8.29 -7.39
C GLY A 99 14.73 8.25 -8.10
N TYR A 100 15.49 7.15 -7.95
CA TYR A 100 16.72 6.92 -8.72
C TYR A 100 16.44 6.83 -10.22
N SER A 101 15.34 6.17 -10.64
CA SER A 101 14.92 6.12 -12.05
C SER A 101 14.59 7.51 -12.62
N GLN A 102 14.22 8.47 -11.78
CA GLN A 102 14.03 9.88 -12.16
C GLN A 102 15.33 10.71 -12.08
N GLN A 103 16.48 10.09 -11.83
CA GLN A 103 17.77 10.77 -11.61
C GLN A 103 17.72 11.80 -10.47
N LYS A 104 16.81 11.63 -9.50
CA LYS A 104 16.71 12.48 -8.32
C LYS A 104 17.67 11.97 -7.25
N ASN A 105 18.35 12.89 -6.57
CA ASN A 105 19.23 12.54 -5.45
C ASN A 105 18.41 12.00 -4.27
N ILE A 106 18.98 11.03 -3.57
CA ILE A 106 18.41 10.49 -2.34
C ILE A 106 18.46 11.58 -1.26
N ASN A 107 17.31 11.89 -0.68
CA ASN A 107 17.15 12.87 0.39
C ASN A 107 16.35 12.26 1.56
N LEU A 108 16.28 12.98 2.68
CA LEU A 108 15.53 12.58 3.87
C LEU A 108 14.02 12.38 3.59
N ASN A 109 13.50 13.02 2.54
CA ASN A 109 12.10 12.86 2.08
C ASN A 109 11.74 11.41 1.73
N TYR A 110 12.69 10.61 1.25
CA TYR A 110 12.47 9.20 0.91
C TYR A 110 12.12 8.39 2.16
N PHE A 111 12.87 8.62 3.25
CA PHE A 111 12.60 8.02 4.55
C PHE A 111 11.26 8.49 5.11
N ALA A 112 10.93 9.79 4.96
CA ALA A 112 9.66 10.34 5.42
C ALA A 112 8.45 9.70 4.72
N ILE A 113 8.53 9.47 3.40
CA ILE A 113 7.46 8.81 2.64
C ILE A 113 7.28 7.35 3.08
N ALA A 114 8.37 6.60 3.22
CA ALA A 114 8.32 5.20 3.67
C ALA A 114 7.79 5.09 5.11
N PHE A 115 8.19 6.01 5.98
CA PHE A 115 7.70 6.07 7.36
C PHE A 115 6.21 6.42 7.42
N LEU A 116 5.77 7.40 6.64
CA LEU A 116 4.36 7.78 6.53
C LEU A 116 3.52 6.61 6.02
N ALA A 117 3.96 5.91 4.98
CA ALA A 117 3.28 4.73 4.46
C ALA A 117 3.12 3.64 5.54
N THR A 118 4.17 3.41 6.33
CA THR A 118 4.16 2.41 7.42
C THR A 118 3.21 2.80 8.55
N ILE A 119 3.11 4.10 8.87
CA ILE A 119 2.15 4.62 9.84
C ILE A 119 0.72 4.44 9.32
N LEU A 120 0.45 4.84 8.08
CA LEU A 120 -0.89 4.70 7.47
C LEU A 120 -1.33 3.24 7.42
N GLU A 121 -0.40 2.32 7.15
CA GLU A 121 -0.63 0.87 7.16
C GLU A 121 -1.08 0.34 8.54
N GLN A 122 -0.73 1.02 9.64
CA GLN A 122 -1.24 0.64 10.96
C GLN A 122 -2.76 0.86 11.07
N PHE A 123 -3.33 1.78 10.30
CA PHE A 123 -4.75 2.14 10.31
C PHE A 123 -5.57 1.29 9.32
N SER A 124 -5.37 -0.03 9.32
CA SER A 124 -6.00 -1.01 8.41
C SER A 124 -7.45 -1.39 8.77
N VAL A 125 -8.28 -0.42 9.14
CA VAL A 125 -9.68 -0.72 9.50
C VAL A 125 -10.49 -1.02 8.25
N LEU A 126 -11.08 -2.23 8.18
CA LEU A 126 -11.94 -2.67 7.07
C LEU A 126 -11.28 -2.60 5.66
N GLY A 127 -9.95 -2.56 5.59
CA GLY A 127 -9.21 -2.42 4.33
C GLY A 127 -9.01 -0.97 3.84
N ILE A 128 -9.18 0.03 4.70
CA ILE A 128 -9.00 1.45 4.32
C ILE A 128 -7.54 1.83 4.03
N ASP A 129 -6.58 1.09 4.58
CA ASP A 129 -5.15 1.12 4.22
C ASP A 129 -4.92 1.00 2.72
N ASN A 130 -5.68 0.13 2.06
CA ASN A 130 -5.64 -0.10 0.61
C ASN A 130 -6.08 1.13 -0.22
N PHE A 131 -6.65 2.13 0.45
CA PHE A 131 -7.00 3.42 -0.14
C PHE A 131 -6.00 4.51 0.26
N ILE A 132 -5.76 4.68 1.56
CA ILE A 132 -5.01 5.82 2.09
C ILE A 132 -3.51 5.73 1.83
N VAL A 133 -2.92 4.53 1.90
CA VAL A 133 -1.48 4.31 1.70
C VAL A 133 -1.06 4.71 0.28
N PRO A 134 -1.62 4.13 -0.81
CA PRO A 134 -1.15 4.42 -2.16
C PRO A 134 -1.37 5.89 -2.55
N ILE A 135 -2.52 6.47 -2.18
CA ILE A 135 -2.86 7.86 -2.52
C ILE A 135 -1.93 8.83 -1.80
N SER A 136 -1.74 8.66 -0.48
CA SER A 136 -0.90 9.57 0.30
C SER A 136 0.57 9.45 -0.12
N SER A 137 1.07 8.23 -0.33
CA SER A 137 2.44 8.02 -0.78
C SER A 137 2.70 8.61 -2.17
N ALA A 138 1.77 8.47 -3.13
CA ALA A 138 1.89 9.10 -4.45
C ALA A 138 1.90 10.63 -4.35
N LEU A 139 1.00 11.22 -3.56
CA LEU A 139 0.94 12.68 -3.36
C LEU A 139 2.24 13.20 -2.73
N CYS A 140 2.74 12.55 -1.69
CA CYS A 140 4.01 12.92 -1.08
C CYS A 140 5.19 12.76 -2.05
N PHE A 141 5.21 11.68 -2.83
CA PHE A 141 6.25 11.48 -3.84
C PHE A 141 6.24 12.59 -4.89
N ASN A 142 5.07 12.91 -5.45
CA ASN A 142 4.93 14.00 -6.41
C ASN A 142 5.40 15.34 -5.83
N PHE A 143 4.97 15.67 -4.60
CA PHE A 143 5.25 16.96 -3.99
C PHE A 143 6.70 17.13 -3.51
N PHE A 144 7.30 16.08 -2.95
CA PHE A 144 8.62 16.18 -2.30
C PHE A 144 9.80 15.66 -3.13
N ILE A 145 9.54 14.94 -4.24
CA ILE A 145 10.58 14.34 -5.08
C ILE A 145 10.44 14.81 -6.54
N SER A 146 9.26 14.70 -7.14
CA SER A 146 9.09 14.99 -8.57
C SER A 146 9.04 16.48 -8.91
N ASN A 147 8.17 17.25 -8.22
CA ASN A 147 8.11 18.72 -8.33
C ASN A 147 9.38 19.38 -7.80
#